data_AF-A0A3D3RLM3-F1
#
_entry.id   AF-A0A3D3RLM3-F1
#
_cell.length_a   1.000
_cell.length_b   1.000
_cell.length_c   1.000
_cell.angle_alpha   90.00
_cell.angle_beta   90.00
_cell.angle_gamma   90.00
#
_symmetry.space_group_name_H-M   'P 1'
#
loop_
_entity.id
_entity.type
_entity.pdbx_description
1 polymer ?
#
loop_
_entity_poly.entity_id
_entity_poly.type
_entity_poly.pdbx_seq_one_letter_code
_entity_poly.pdbx_strand_id
1 'polypeptide(L)'
;DRQAFRKLFDFVKQFPHYFLGSNADLPIVGGSILAHDHFQGGNYEFAMAKAPIEQTYSIKGYEEVEVGIVKWPMSVLRLTGSDENKMIDLADHILTTWRGYTDEKAFIYAETDGEPHNTITPIARKVGEKYQLDLVLRNNITTKEHPLGVYHPHAGLHHIKKENIGLIEVMGLAVLPARLKKEMEHLKQCILEGKDIRQEEDLEKHADWVERFLPNYESVTKENIDSIVEDEIGKVFEKVLLDAGVYKRTKEGREAFERFIASL
;
A
#
# COMPACT_ATOMS: atom_id res chain seq x y z
N ASP A 1 -1.42 -16.58 -7.18
CA ASP A 1 -2.36 -17.66 -7.53
C ASP A 1 -2.55 -18.58 -6.33
N ARG A 2 -3.34 -19.65 -6.46
CA ARG A 2 -3.55 -20.62 -5.38
C ARG A 2 -2.26 -21.24 -4.81
N GLN A 3 -1.25 -21.48 -5.66
CA GLN A 3 0.00 -22.11 -5.22
C GLN A 3 0.84 -21.15 -4.38
N ALA A 4 0.89 -19.87 -4.75
CA ALA A 4 1.54 -18.84 -3.93
C ALA A 4 0.93 -18.74 -2.53
N PHE A 5 -0.41 -18.79 -2.40
CA PHE A 5 -1.06 -18.81 -1.09
C PHE A 5 -0.66 -20.02 -0.25
N ARG A 6 -0.59 -21.23 -0.82
CA ARG A 6 -0.08 -22.42 -0.10
C ARG A 6 1.31 -22.18 0.46
N LYS A 7 2.24 -21.67 -0.35
CA LYS A 7 3.61 -21.35 0.08
C LYS A 7 3.65 -20.34 1.23
N LEU A 8 2.78 -19.32 1.19
CA LEU A 8 2.64 -18.35 2.27
C LEU A 8 2.22 -19.02 3.59
N PHE A 9 1.19 -19.87 3.55
CA PHE A 9 0.68 -20.55 4.75
C PHE A 9 1.64 -21.61 5.28
N ASP A 10 2.24 -22.43 4.41
CA ASP A 10 3.28 -23.41 4.77
C ASP A 10 4.42 -22.73 5.55
N PHE A 11 4.87 -21.56 5.09
CA PHE A 11 5.91 -20.80 5.76
C PHE A 11 5.50 -20.29 7.14
N VAL A 12 4.36 -19.58 7.25
CA VAL A 12 3.95 -19.00 8.56
C VAL A 12 3.49 -20.08 9.54
N LYS A 13 3.14 -21.27 9.06
CA LYS A 13 2.91 -22.46 9.89
C LYS A 13 4.21 -22.97 10.49
N GLN A 14 5.29 -23.03 9.71
CA GLN A 14 6.61 -23.42 10.20
C GLN A 14 7.26 -22.35 11.08
N PHE A 15 7.05 -21.07 10.75
CA PHE A 15 7.64 -19.91 11.42
C PHE A 15 6.54 -18.94 11.90
N PRO A 16 5.78 -19.28 12.96
CA PRO A 16 4.57 -18.54 13.36
C PRO A 16 4.79 -17.14 13.90
N HIS A 17 6.05 -16.77 14.16
CA HIS A 17 6.47 -15.44 14.62
C HIS A 17 6.94 -14.55 13.46
N TYR A 18 6.92 -15.05 12.22
CA TYR A 18 7.23 -14.27 11.02
C TYR A 18 5.95 -13.99 10.23
N PHE A 19 5.94 -12.87 9.51
CA PHE A 19 5.05 -12.70 8.37
C PHE A 19 5.77 -13.15 7.09
N LEU A 20 4.98 -13.49 6.07
CA LEU A 20 5.47 -13.65 4.71
C LEU A 20 4.48 -13.02 3.74
N GLY A 21 4.97 -12.28 2.77
CA GLY A 21 4.15 -11.71 1.71
C GLY A 21 4.85 -11.74 0.36
N SER A 22 4.12 -11.36 -0.67
CA SER A 22 4.63 -11.23 -2.04
C SER A 22 4.23 -9.88 -2.60
N ASN A 23 5.08 -9.31 -3.46
CA ASN A 23 4.65 -8.17 -4.28
C ASN A 23 3.58 -8.63 -5.29
N ALA A 24 2.81 -7.67 -5.80
CA ALA A 24 1.89 -7.89 -6.91
C ALA A 24 2.65 -8.27 -8.20
N ASP A 25 2.01 -9.09 -9.02
CA ASP A 25 2.58 -9.69 -10.23
C ASP A 25 2.35 -8.84 -11.50
N LEU A 26 1.89 -7.60 -11.35
CA LEU A 26 1.72 -6.66 -12.46
C LEU A 26 2.75 -5.51 -12.38
N PRO A 27 3.17 -4.95 -13.54
CA PRO A 27 3.97 -3.73 -13.57
C PRO A 27 3.32 -2.58 -12.79
N ILE A 28 4.12 -1.57 -12.41
CA ILE A 28 3.71 -0.36 -11.65
C ILE A 28 3.35 -0.64 -10.19
N VAL A 29 2.60 -1.71 -9.91
CA VAL A 29 2.10 -2.03 -8.56
C VAL A 29 3.06 -2.88 -7.71
N GLY A 30 4.37 -2.84 -8.01
CA GLY A 30 5.40 -3.53 -7.24
C GLY A 30 5.98 -4.78 -7.89
N GLY A 31 5.49 -5.19 -9.08
CA GLY A 31 6.11 -6.23 -9.89
C GLY A 31 7.47 -5.76 -10.42
N SER A 32 8.56 -6.24 -9.83
CA SER A 32 9.94 -5.99 -10.28
C SER A 32 10.61 -7.23 -10.86
N ILE A 33 10.17 -8.41 -10.46
CA ILE A 33 10.66 -9.71 -10.91
C ILE A 33 9.44 -10.56 -11.27
N LEU A 34 9.14 -10.67 -12.56
CA LEU A 34 7.96 -11.40 -13.06
C LEU A 34 8.29 -12.86 -13.46
N ALA A 35 9.56 -13.23 -13.41
CA ALA A 35 10.05 -14.52 -13.92
C ALA A 35 10.00 -15.67 -12.90
N HIS A 36 9.89 -15.38 -11.61
CA HIS A 36 9.82 -16.38 -10.55
C HIS A 36 9.12 -15.82 -9.30
N ASP A 37 8.57 -16.71 -8.48
CA ASP A 37 7.98 -16.35 -7.19
C ASP A 37 9.04 -15.71 -6.28
N HIS A 38 8.72 -14.53 -5.75
CA HIS A 38 9.58 -13.79 -4.85
C HIS A 38 8.82 -13.35 -3.60
N PHE A 39 9.20 -13.91 -2.45
CA PHE A 39 8.59 -13.61 -1.16
C PHE A 39 9.48 -12.72 -0.30
N GLN A 40 8.86 -11.93 0.57
CA GLN A 40 9.52 -11.08 1.56
C GLN A 40 8.86 -11.33 2.92
N GLY A 41 9.67 -11.50 3.96
CA GLY A 41 9.20 -11.85 5.30
C GLY A 41 10.16 -11.39 6.39
N GLY A 42 9.68 -11.38 7.63
CA GLY A 42 10.43 -10.90 8.79
C GLY A 42 9.65 -11.04 10.09
N ASN A 43 10.34 -10.85 11.22
CA ASN A 43 9.73 -10.80 12.55
C ASN A 43 9.62 -9.32 12.99
N TYR A 44 8.85 -8.55 12.22
CA TYR A 44 8.52 -7.16 12.53
C TYR A 44 7.02 -6.95 12.40
N GLU A 45 6.43 -6.29 13.39
CA GLU A 45 4.99 -6.02 13.43
C GLU A 45 4.69 -4.63 12.86
N PHE A 46 4.35 -4.60 11.57
CA PHE A 46 4.03 -3.39 10.81
C PHE A 46 2.74 -2.71 11.26
N ALA A 47 2.60 -1.42 10.95
CA ALA A 47 1.41 -0.62 11.28
C ALA A 47 0.12 -1.22 10.71
N MET A 48 0.13 -1.71 9.46
CA MET A 48 -1.03 -2.38 8.88
C MET A 48 -1.46 -3.65 9.63
N ALA A 49 -0.51 -4.38 10.25
CA ALA A 49 -0.82 -5.56 11.07
C ALA A 49 -1.71 -5.19 12.26
N LYS A 50 -1.37 -4.08 12.91
CA LYS A 50 -2.04 -3.54 14.11
C LYS A 50 -3.34 -2.80 13.79
N ALA A 51 -3.54 -2.42 12.53
CA ALA A 51 -4.70 -1.63 12.12
C ALA A 51 -6.01 -2.40 12.38
N PRO A 52 -7.03 -1.74 12.96
CA PRO A 52 -8.29 -2.39 13.28
C PRO A 52 -9.12 -2.69 12.02
N ILE A 53 -10.08 -3.61 12.14
CA ILE A 53 -11.14 -3.80 11.14
C ILE A 53 -12.18 -2.69 11.29
N GLU A 54 -12.57 -2.06 10.17
CA GLU A 54 -13.64 -1.04 10.14
C GLU A 54 -15.03 -1.67 10.01
N GLN A 55 -15.13 -2.78 9.29
CA GLN A 55 -16.39 -3.48 9.03
C GLN A 55 -16.10 -4.92 8.68
N THR A 56 -16.95 -5.82 9.17
CA THR A 56 -16.90 -7.24 8.88
C THR A 56 -17.98 -7.65 7.88
N TYR A 57 -17.70 -8.72 7.16
CA TYR A 57 -18.55 -9.32 6.14
C TYR A 57 -18.54 -10.83 6.27
N SER A 58 -19.66 -11.47 5.92
CA SER A 58 -19.74 -12.92 5.74
C SER A 58 -19.78 -13.20 4.25
N ILE A 59 -18.90 -14.07 3.77
CA ILE A 59 -18.84 -14.46 2.35
C ILE A 59 -19.54 -15.81 2.20
N LYS A 60 -20.45 -15.90 1.24
CA LYS A 60 -21.28 -17.09 1.05
C LYS A 60 -20.41 -18.32 0.73
N GLY A 61 -20.58 -19.40 1.48
CA GLY A 61 -19.79 -20.63 1.35
C GLY A 61 -18.45 -20.63 2.10
N TYR A 62 -18.12 -19.53 2.79
CA TYR A 62 -16.93 -19.36 3.61
C TYR A 62 -17.26 -18.68 4.95
N GLU A 63 -18.45 -18.94 5.50
CA GLU A 63 -18.98 -18.30 6.70
C GLU A 63 -18.09 -18.53 7.95
N GLU A 64 -17.21 -19.53 7.92
CA GLU A 64 -16.22 -19.84 8.96
C GLU A 64 -14.97 -18.95 8.95
N VAL A 65 -14.75 -18.19 7.88
CA VAL A 65 -13.62 -17.25 7.75
C VAL A 65 -14.11 -15.83 8.03
N GLU A 66 -13.52 -15.18 9.02
CA GLU A 66 -13.82 -13.77 9.32
C GLU A 66 -13.20 -12.90 8.22
N VAL A 67 -14.02 -12.08 7.56
CA VAL A 67 -13.57 -11.13 6.52
C VAL A 67 -13.87 -9.71 6.97
N GLY A 68 -12.92 -8.80 6.81
CA GLY A 68 -13.17 -7.40 7.10
C GLY A 68 -12.29 -6.43 6.32
N ILE A 69 -12.79 -5.19 6.18
CA ILE A 69 -12.00 -4.09 5.63
C ILE A 69 -11.09 -3.55 6.74
N VAL A 70 -9.79 -3.46 6.48
CA VAL A 70 -8.83 -2.89 7.42
C VAL A 70 -8.89 -1.35 7.37
N LYS A 71 -8.78 -0.70 8.53
CA LYS A 71 -8.61 0.76 8.64
C LYS A 71 -7.23 1.17 8.15
N TRP A 72 -7.07 1.17 6.83
CA TRP A 72 -5.80 1.42 6.16
C TRP A 72 -5.99 2.36 4.96
N PRO A 73 -4.97 3.16 4.56
CA PRO A 73 -5.05 4.04 3.39
C PRO A 73 -5.37 3.31 2.09
N MET A 74 -4.80 2.11 1.92
CA MET A 74 -5.06 1.24 0.77
C MET A 74 -6.26 0.33 0.99
N SER A 75 -6.81 -0.21 -0.09
CA SER A 75 -7.95 -1.14 -0.06
C SER A 75 -7.50 -2.54 0.34
N VAL A 76 -7.77 -2.92 1.60
CA VAL A 76 -7.32 -4.20 2.17
C VAL A 76 -8.50 -4.99 2.71
N LEU A 77 -8.61 -6.24 2.27
CA LEU A 77 -9.43 -7.26 2.92
C LEU A 77 -8.53 -8.11 3.82
N ARG A 78 -8.91 -8.24 5.09
CA ARG A 78 -8.25 -9.11 6.05
C ARG A 78 -9.13 -10.33 6.28
N LEU A 79 -8.57 -11.50 6.00
CA LEU A 79 -9.14 -12.80 6.32
C LEU A 79 -8.55 -13.29 7.63
N THR A 80 -9.35 -13.88 8.51
CA THR A 80 -8.89 -14.52 9.74
C THR A 80 -9.62 -15.84 9.96
N GLY A 81 -8.87 -16.91 10.20
CA GLY A 81 -9.44 -18.26 10.32
C GLY A 81 -8.43 -19.30 10.82
N SER A 82 -8.92 -20.44 11.28
CA SER A 82 -8.08 -21.53 11.80
C SER A 82 -7.78 -22.61 10.76
N ASP A 83 -8.64 -22.76 9.74
CA ASP A 83 -8.45 -23.74 8.67
C ASP A 83 -7.70 -23.10 7.48
N GLU A 84 -6.45 -23.53 7.31
CA GLU A 84 -5.57 -23.12 6.23
C GLU A 84 -6.17 -23.34 4.83
N ASN A 85 -6.85 -24.46 4.59
CA ASN A 85 -7.41 -24.76 3.27
C ASN A 85 -8.56 -23.82 2.94
N LYS A 86 -9.45 -23.57 3.91
CA LYS A 86 -10.57 -22.63 3.74
C LYS A 86 -10.10 -21.20 3.52
N MET A 87 -9.06 -20.77 4.25
CA MET A 87 -8.43 -19.47 4.05
C MET A 87 -7.85 -19.33 2.64
N ILE A 88 -7.15 -20.36 2.15
CA ILE A 88 -6.55 -20.34 0.81
C ILE A 88 -7.64 -20.37 -0.28
N ASP A 89 -8.68 -21.20 -0.12
CA ASP A 89 -9.77 -21.28 -1.09
C ASP A 89 -10.54 -19.95 -1.20
N LEU A 90 -10.80 -19.27 -0.08
CA LEU A 90 -11.41 -17.94 -0.09
C LEU A 90 -10.48 -16.90 -0.72
N ALA A 91 -9.18 -16.92 -0.41
CA ALA A 91 -8.22 -15.99 -0.99
C ALA A 91 -8.12 -16.15 -2.52
N ASP A 92 -8.16 -17.38 -3.02
CA ASP A 92 -8.16 -17.70 -4.45
C ASP A 92 -9.46 -17.27 -5.14
N HIS A 93 -10.60 -17.45 -4.47
CA HIS A 93 -11.89 -16.94 -4.93
C HIS A 93 -11.91 -15.41 -5.04
N ILE A 94 -11.42 -14.70 -4.02
CA ILE A 94 -11.29 -13.23 -4.02
C ILE A 94 -10.35 -12.77 -5.14
N LEU A 95 -9.18 -13.39 -5.28
CA LEU A 95 -8.22 -13.03 -6.32
C LEU A 95 -8.80 -13.24 -7.73
N THR A 96 -9.44 -14.39 -7.96
CA THR A 96 -10.04 -14.73 -9.25
C THR A 96 -11.16 -13.76 -9.60
N THR A 97 -12.04 -13.47 -8.64
CA THR A 97 -13.13 -12.51 -8.82
C THR A 97 -12.58 -11.11 -9.08
N TRP A 98 -11.60 -10.66 -8.29
CA TRP A 98 -10.96 -9.34 -8.45
C TRP A 98 -10.31 -9.19 -9.83
N ARG A 99 -9.58 -10.21 -10.30
CA ARG A 99 -8.93 -10.19 -11.62
C ARG A 99 -9.90 -9.97 -12.77
N GLY A 100 -11.13 -10.48 -12.66
CA GLY A 100 -12.20 -10.29 -13.65
C GLY A 100 -13.16 -9.14 -13.36
N TYR A 101 -12.96 -8.38 -12.27
CA TYR A 101 -13.93 -7.37 -11.83
C TYR A 101 -13.74 -6.02 -12.50
N THR A 102 -14.80 -5.50 -13.13
CA THR A 102 -14.87 -4.15 -13.68
C THR A 102 -16.00 -3.37 -13.00
N ASP A 103 -15.70 -2.17 -12.53
CA ASP A 103 -16.65 -1.18 -12.04
C ASP A 103 -16.26 0.18 -12.61
N GLU A 104 -16.83 0.51 -13.77
CA GLU A 104 -16.53 1.75 -14.50
C GLU A 104 -16.85 3.01 -13.67
N LYS A 105 -17.86 2.94 -12.79
CA LYS A 105 -18.23 4.06 -11.91
C LYS A 105 -17.14 4.35 -10.88
N ALA A 106 -16.37 3.34 -10.51
CA ALA A 106 -15.20 3.47 -9.63
C ALA A 106 -13.88 3.61 -10.40
N PHE A 107 -13.93 3.71 -11.74
CA PHE A 107 -12.77 3.68 -12.64
C PHE A 107 -11.91 2.41 -12.51
N ILE A 108 -12.53 1.28 -12.17
CA ILE A 108 -11.85 -0.01 -12.06
C ILE A 108 -12.15 -0.81 -13.31
N TYR A 109 -11.11 -1.21 -14.03
CA TYR A 109 -11.22 -2.08 -15.19
C TYR A 109 -10.36 -3.30 -14.96
N ALA A 110 -10.92 -4.49 -15.18
CA ALA A 110 -10.18 -5.74 -15.13
C ALA A 110 -9.10 -5.81 -16.22
N GLU A 111 -9.43 -5.34 -17.43
CA GLU A 111 -8.59 -5.39 -18.63
C GLU A 111 -8.92 -4.22 -19.55
N THR A 112 -7.91 -3.63 -20.20
CA THR A 112 -8.08 -2.73 -21.35
C THR A 112 -7.09 -3.09 -22.45
N ASP A 113 -7.53 -3.11 -23.71
CA ASP A 113 -6.69 -3.46 -24.87
C ASP A 113 -5.92 -4.80 -24.75
N GLY A 114 -6.48 -5.78 -24.02
CA GLY A 114 -5.84 -7.07 -23.75
C GLY A 114 -4.85 -7.08 -22.58
N GLU A 115 -4.63 -5.94 -21.92
CA GLU A 115 -3.74 -5.80 -20.77
C GLU A 115 -4.53 -5.92 -19.45
N PRO A 116 -4.24 -6.92 -18.60
CA PRO A 116 -4.93 -7.07 -17.31
C PRO A 116 -4.42 -6.03 -16.30
N HIS A 117 -5.33 -5.54 -15.46
CA HIS A 117 -5.00 -4.48 -14.49
C HIS A 117 -5.13 -4.88 -13.03
N ASN A 118 -6.04 -5.80 -12.69
CA ASN A 118 -6.32 -6.14 -11.30
C ASN A 118 -5.40 -7.24 -10.78
N THR A 119 -4.82 -7.02 -9.60
CA THR A 119 -4.07 -8.03 -8.86
C THR A 119 -4.07 -7.71 -7.36
N ILE A 120 -3.32 -8.46 -6.56
CA ILE A 120 -3.23 -8.27 -5.11
C ILE A 120 -1.78 -8.33 -4.62
N THR A 121 -1.55 -7.74 -3.46
CA THR A 121 -0.38 -8.00 -2.62
C THR A 121 -0.85 -8.80 -1.39
N PRO A 122 -0.52 -10.10 -1.29
CA PRO A 122 -0.92 -10.93 -0.15
C PRO A 122 0.13 -10.93 0.96
N ILE A 123 -0.32 -10.87 2.22
CA ILE A 123 0.53 -10.93 3.42
C ILE A 123 -0.07 -11.89 4.44
N ALA A 124 0.59 -13.02 4.66
CA ALA A 124 0.21 -14.01 5.66
C ALA A 124 0.99 -13.81 6.96
N ARG A 125 0.33 -14.08 8.08
CA ARG A 125 0.92 -14.14 9.43
C ARG A 125 0.08 -15.06 10.33
N LYS A 126 0.64 -15.47 11.48
CA LYS A 126 -0.13 -16.13 12.54
C LYS A 126 -0.39 -15.14 13.68
N VAL A 127 -1.60 -15.16 14.23
CA VAL A 127 -2.00 -14.36 15.40
C VAL A 127 -2.61 -15.30 16.44
N GLY A 128 -1.84 -15.63 17.47
CA GLY A 128 -2.18 -16.73 18.39
C GLY A 128 -2.30 -18.05 17.63
N GLU A 129 -3.47 -18.69 17.70
CA GLU A 129 -3.74 -19.95 17.00
C GLU A 129 -4.37 -19.77 15.61
N LYS A 130 -4.79 -18.56 15.25
CA LYS A 130 -5.43 -18.29 13.95
C LYS A 130 -4.41 -17.82 12.91
N TYR A 131 -4.70 -18.11 11.65
CA TYR A 131 -4.04 -17.47 10.51
C TYR A 131 -4.73 -16.16 10.19
N GLN A 132 -3.94 -15.20 9.73
CA GLN A 132 -4.44 -13.94 9.18
C GLN A 132 -3.78 -13.71 7.82
N LEU A 133 -4.60 -13.33 6.84
CA LEU A 133 -4.16 -13.02 5.48
C LEU A 133 -4.72 -11.67 5.08
N ASP A 134 -3.83 -10.71 4.85
CA ASP A 134 -4.19 -9.42 4.26
C ASP A 134 -4.07 -9.51 2.74
N LEU A 135 -5.14 -9.16 2.04
CA LEU A 135 -5.22 -9.07 0.59
C LEU A 135 -5.38 -7.59 0.22
N VAL A 136 -4.26 -6.96 -0.16
CA VAL A 136 -4.27 -5.57 -0.61
C VAL A 136 -4.62 -5.55 -2.10
N LEU A 137 -5.76 -4.97 -2.46
CA LEU A 137 -6.20 -4.84 -3.84
C LEU A 137 -5.32 -3.83 -4.58
N ARG A 138 -4.86 -4.20 -5.76
CA ARG A 138 -4.00 -3.38 -6.62
C ARG A 138 -4.60 -3.31 -8.02
N ASN A 139 -4.39 -2.17 -8.68
CA ASN A 139 -4.74 -1.97 -10.07
C ASN A 139 -3.66 -1.12 -10.76
N ASN A 140 -3.15 -1.53 -11.93
CA ASN A 140 -2.05 -0.85 -12.63
C ASN A 140 -2.50 0.05 -13.80
N ILE A 141 -3.81 0.33 -13.94
CA ILE A 141 -4.34 1.12 -15.04
C ILE A 141 -3.68 2.50 -15.10
N THR A 142 -3.42 2.97 -16.33
CA THR A 142 -2.80 4.28 -16.57
C THR A 142 -3.74 5.17 -17.38
N THR A 143 -3.51 6.48 -17.30
CA THR A 143 -4.17 7.46 -18.18
C THR A 143 -3.14 8.45 -18.70
N LYS A 144 -3.53 9.32 -19.63
CA LYS A 144 -2.66 10.43 -20.07
C LYS A 144 -2.28 11.37 -18.92
N GLU A 145 -3.18 11.55 -17.96
CA GLU A 145 -2.95 12.36 -16.76
C GLU A 145 -2.06 11.63 -15.74
N HIS A 146 -2.24 10.31 -15.61
CA HIS A 146 -1.48 9.46 -14.69
C HIS A 146 -0.71 8.37 -15.45
N PRO A 147 0.38 8.72 -16.13
CA PRO A 147 1.15 7.77 -16.95
C PRO A 147 1.91 6.74 -16.10
N LEU A 148 2.12 7.01 -14.81
CA LEU A 148 2.71 6.08 -13.86
C LEU A 148 1.68 5.25 -13.10
N GLY A 149 0.41 5.30 -13.49
CA GLY A 149 -0.68 4.57 -12.84
C GLY A 149 -1.65 5.50 -12.11
N VAL A 150 -2.94 5.25 -12.27
CA VAL A 150 -4.02 5.95 -11.56
C VAL A 150 -3.98 5.66 -10.06
N TYR A 151 -3.64 4.42 -9.71
CA TYR A 151 -3.51 3.94 -8.33
C TYR A 151 -2.03 3.77 -7.93
N HIS A 152 -1.27 4.84 -8.17
CA HIS A 152 0.15 5.00 -7.83
C HIS A 152 0.37 6.46 -7.39
N PRO A 153 1.38 6.82 -6.57
CA PRO A 153 1.68 8.21 -6.24
C PRO A 153 1.61 9.16 -7.43
N HIS A 154 0.85 10.24 -7.28
CA HIS A 154 0.68 11.25 -8.30
C HIS A 154 1.84 12.26 -8.34
N ALA A 155 1.91 13.04 -9.42
CA ALA A 155 3.05 13.93 -9.72
C ALA A 155 3.46 14.85 -8.56
N GLY A 156 2.48 15.35 -7.80
CA GLY A 156 2.73 16.23 -6.66
C GLY A 156 3.48 15.60 -5.49
N LEU A 157 3.62 14.26 -5.45
CA LEU A 157 4.32 13.52 -4.40
C LEU A 157 5.68 12.97 -4.86
N HIS A 158 5.99 13.06 -6.16
CA HIS A 158 7.18 12.45 -6.76
C HIS A 158 8.50 13.04 -6.25
N HIS A 159 8.45 14.24 -5.65
CA HIS A 159 9.63 14.81 -4.99
C HIS A 159 10.12 13.90 -3.86
N ILE A 160 9.23 13.30 -3.08
CA ILE A 160 9.56 12.28 -2.06
C ILE A 160 9.59 10.88 -2.67
N LYS A 161 8.47 10.41 -3.24
CA LYS A 161 8.33 9.01 -3.67
C LYS A 161 7.68 8.94 -5.04
N LYS A 162 8.46 8.50 -6.02
CA LYS A 162 8.01 8.26 -7.41
C LYS A 162 8.04 6.77 -7.75
N GLU A 163 8.94 6.04 -7.11
CA GLU A 163 9.19 4.62 -7.32
C GLU A 163 7.99 3.76 -6.90
N ASN A 164 7.93 2.54 -7.43
CA ASN A 164 6.88 1.56 -7.12
C ASN A 164 6.70 1.35 -5.61
N ILE A 165 5.44 1.13 -5.20
CA ILE A 165 5.07 0.83 -3.82
C ILE A 165 5.09 -0.70 -3.62
N GLY A 166 6.17 -1.18 -2.99
CA GLY A 166 6.38 -2.58 -2.68
C GLY A 166 5.73 -3.00 -1.35
N LEU A 167 5.85 -4.29 -1.03
CA LEU A 167 5.23 -4.94 0.12
C LEU A 167 5.49 -4.20 1.45
N ILE A 168 6.74 -3.81 1.72
CA ILE A 168 7.13 -3.13 2.97
C ILE A 168 6.45 -1.77 3.09
N GLU A 169 6.37 -1.03 1.99
CA GLU A 169 5.69 0.27 1.91
C GLU A 169 4.18 0.12 2.09
N VAL A 170 3.56 -0.88 1.44
CA VAL A 170 2.14 -1.23 1.59
C VAL A 170 1.79 -1.46 3.06
N MET A 171 2.68 -2.09 3.83
CA MET A 171 2.46 -2.37 5.25
C MET A 171 2.71 -1.17 6.18
N GLY A 172 3.20 -0.05 5.65
CA GLY A 172 3.34 1.22 6.37
C GLY A 172 4.76 1.60 6.78
N LEU A 173 5.79 0.99 6.18
CA LEU A 173 7.18 1.44 6.39
C LEU A 173 7.73 2.05 5.09
N ALA A 174 7.98 3.36 5.11
CA ALA A 174 8.50 4.08 3.96
C ALA A 174 9.94 3.66 3.63
N VAL A 175 10.15 3.10 2.45
CA VAL A 175 11.49 2.87 1.88
C VAL A 175 11.79 3.97 0.87
N LEU A 176 12.61 4.93 1.31
CA LEU A 176 12.91 6.14 0.56
C LEU A 176 14.13 5.94 -0.36
N PRO A 177 14.15 6.57 -1.55
CA PRO A 177 15.30 6.52 -2.45
C PRO A 177 16.56 7.15 -1.82
N ALA A 178 17.73 6.57 -2.11
CA ALA A 178 19.01 7.00 -1.52
C ALA A 178 19.33 8.49 -1.74
N ARG A 179 18.81 9.10 -2.82
CA ARG A 179 18.94 10.54 -3.09
C ARG A 179 18.34 11.40 -1.98
N LEU A 180 17.20 10.98 -1.42
CA LEU A 180 16.48 11.76 -0.41
C LEU A 180 17.32 11.93 0.86
N LYS A 181 18.20 10.98 1.18
CA LYS A 181 19.07 11.13 2.34
C LYS A 181 19.94 12.39 2.22
N LYS A 182 20.53 12.64 1.05
CA LYS A 182 21.36 13.84 0.82
C LYS A 182 20.51 15.10 0.71
N GLU A 183 19.40 15.00 -0.03
CA GLU A 183 18.47 16.12 -0.23
C GLU A 183 17.88 16.60 1.11
N MET A 184 17.48 15.69 2.01
CA MET A 184 16.92 16.07 3.31
C MET A 184 17.97 16.65 4.25
N GLU A 185 19.21 16.15 4.26
CA GLU A 185 20.29 16.81 5.03
C GLU A 185 20.52 18.25 4.56
N HIS A 186 20.58 18.47 3.25
CA HIS A 186 20.75 19.80 2.67
C HIS A 186 19.53 20.70 2.96
N LEU A 187 18.32 20.18 2.80
CA LEU A 187 17.07 20.88 3.10
C LEU A 187 17.02 21.40 4.54
N LYS A 188 17.36 20.54 5.51
CA LYS A 188 17.39 20.90 6.94
C LYS A 188 18.35 22.06 7.20
N GLN A 189 19.54 22.03 6.60
CA GLN A 189 20.51 23.12 6.72
C GLN A 189 19.97 24.43 6.15
N CYS A 190 19.40 24.40 4.94
CA CYS A 190 18.86 25.60 4.29
C CYS A 190 17.70 26.22 5.07
N ILE A 191 16.82 25.40 5.65
CA ILE A 191 15.73 25.87 6.52
C ILE A 191 16.29 26.59 7.75
N LEU A 192 17.29 26.00 8.43
CA LEU A 192 17.90 26.59 9.63
C LEU A 192 18.66 27.89 9.36
N GLU A 193 19.25 28.02 8.17
CA GLU A 193 19.99 29.20 7.73
C GLU A 193 19.09 30.29 7.13
N GLY A 194 17.79 30.00 6.92
CA GLY A 194 16.84 30.92 6.31
C GLY A 194 17.09 31.16 4.81
N LYS A 195 17.66 30.16 4.11
CA LYS A 195 17.90 30.24 2.66
C LYS A 195 16.62 30.01 1.86
N ASP A 196 16.59 30.59 0.66
CA ASP A 196 15.52 30.34 -0.31
C ASP A 196 15.72 28.98 -0.99
N ILE A 197 14.86 28.02 -0.66
CA ILE A 197 14.90 26.64 -1.20
C ILE A 197 14.77 26.61 -2.73
N ARG A 198 14.10 27.59 -3.34
CA ARG A 198 13.94 27.64 -4.80
C ARG A 198 15.24 27.93 -5.54
N GLN A 199 16.24 28.49 -4.86
CA GLN A 199 17.55 28.80 -5.46
C GLN A 199 18.53 27.61 -5.36
N GLU A 200 18.17 26.55 -4.65
CA GLU A 200 19.01 25.36 -4.48
C GLU A 200 18.60 24.29 -5.50
N GLU A 201 19.46 24.03 -6.49
CA GLU A 201 19.17 23.19 -7.67
C GLU A 201 18.66 21.77 -7.31
N ASP A 202 19.20 21.15 -6.27
CA ASP A 202 18.80 19.81 -5.82
C ASP A 202 17.52 19.81 -4.97
N LEU A 203 17.12 20.97 -4.45
CA LEU A 203 15.97 21.14 -3.55
C LEU A 203 14.78 21.86 -4.17
N GLU A 204 14.91 22.45 -5.36
CA GLU A 204 13.84 23.21 -6.03
C GLU A 204 12.51 22.44 -6.06
N LYS A 205 12.55 21.14 -6.36
CA LYS A 205 11.39 20.22 -6.38
C LYS A 205 10.69 20.05 -5.02
N HIS A 206 11.32 20.45 -3.93
CA HIS A 206 10.80 20.41 -2.56
C HIS A 206 10.22 21.76 -2.12
N ALA A 207 10.49 22.85 -2.83
CA ALA A 207 10.16 24.20 -2.40
C ALA A 207 8.66 24.38 -2.11
N ASP A 208 7.79 23.96 -3.04
CA ASP A 208 6.33 24.05 -2.85
C ASP A 208 5.85 23.23 -1.64
N TRP A 209 6.52 22.14 -1.30
CA TRP A 209 6.22 21.36 -0.11
C TRP A 209 6.66 22.10 1.15
N VAL A 210 7.89 22.62 1.19
CA VAL A 210 8.43 23.41 2.32
C VAL A 210 7.59 24.64 2.59
N GLU A 211 7.25 25.42 1.56
CA GLU A 211 6.42 26.63 1.70
C GLU A 211 5.03 26.34 2.28
N ARG A 212 4.50 25.14 2.03
CA ARG A 212 3.21 24.71 2.58
C ARG A 212 3.31 24.26 4.04
N PHE A 213 4.36 23.52 4.42
CA PHE A 213 4.42 22.95 5.76
C PHE A 213 5.10 23.86 6.78
N LEU A 214 6.15 24.58 6.38
CA LEU A 214 7.01 25.33 7.30
C LEU A 214 6.25 26.38 8.11
N PRO A 215 5.27 27.13 7.56
CA PRO A 215 4.48 28.09 8.33
C PRO A 215 3.60 27.46 9.43
N ASN A 216 3.39 26.14 9.42
CA ASN A 216 2.58 25.46 10.44
C ASN A 216 3.37 25.17 11.74
N TYR A 217 4.67 25.47 11.77
CA TYR A 217 5.53 25.26 12.92
C TYR A 217 5.87 26.60 13.58
N GLU A 218 5.56 26.74 14.87
CA GLU A 218 5.83 27.98 15.63
C GLU A 218 7.33 28.31 15.72
N SER A 219 8.17 27.28 15.81
CA SER A 219 9.63 27.41 15.84
C SER A 219 10.30 26.23 15.17
N VAL A 220 11.36 26.52 14.42
CA VAL A 220 12.20 25.53 13.75
C VAL A 220 13.64 25.73 14.18
N THR A 221 14.20 24.73 14.85
CA THR A 221 15.52 24.79 15.49
C THR A 221 16.30 23.53 15.19
N LYS A 222 17.59 23.53 15.54
CA LYS A 222 18.46 22.35 15.34
C LYS A 222 17.98 21.12 16.10
N GLU A 223 17.27 21.35 17.20
CA GLU A 223 16.78 20.29 18.09
C GLU A 223 15.51 19.62 17.55
N ASN A 224 14.70 20.31 16.74
CA ASN A 224 13.41 19.78 16.27
C ASN A 224 13.32 19.54 14.76
N ILE A 225 14.25 20.08 13.96
CA ILE A 225 14.17 20.02 12.49
C ILE A 225 14.12 18.59 11.95
N ASP A 226 14.84 17.65 12.56
CA ASP A 226 14.82 16.25 12.15
C ASP A 226 13.42 15.64 12.28
N SER A 227 12.79 15.83 13.45
CA SER A 227 11.42 15.36 13.70
C SER A 227 10.41 16.03 12.76
N ILE A 228 10.56 17.33 12.49
CA ILE A 228 9.68 18.07 11.59
C ILE A 228 9.74 17.47 10.18
N VAL A 229 10.95 17.27 9.65
CA VAL A 229 11.13 16.71 8.32
C VAL A 229 10.64 15.26 8.26
N GLU A 230 10.90 14.44 9.28
CA GLU A 230 10.39 13.07 9.36
C GLU A 230 8.85 13.02 9.38
N ASP A 231 8.20 13.87 10.18
CA ASP A 231 6.74 13.97 10.25
C ASP A 231 6.14 14.39 8.91
N GLU A 232 6.73 15.38 8.25
CA GLU A 232 6.25 15.88 6.95
C GLU A 232 6.47 14.87 5.83
N ILE A 233 7.58 14.13 5.84
CA ILE A 233 7.78 12.98 4.94
C ILE A 233 6.72 11.91 5.22
N GLY A 234 6.42 11.64 6.49
CA GLY A 234 5.36 10.71 6.90
C GLY A 234 3.99 11.11 6.34
N LYS A 235 3.61 12.40 6.42
CA LYS A 235 2.38 12.93 5.84
C LYS A 235 2.34 12.82 4.32
N VAL A 236 3.47 13.03 3.63
CA VAL A 236 3.57 12.81 2.18
C VAL A 236 3.41 11.33 1.87
N PHE A 237 4.03 10.44 2.64
CA PHE A 237 3.95 9.00 2.43
C PHE A 237 2.55 8.43 2.72
N GLU A 238 1.81 8.98 3.69
CA GLU A 238 0.40 8.66 3.87
C GLU A 238 -0.41 8.96 2.59
N LYS A 239 -0.19 10.13 1.98
CA LYS A 239 -0.82 10.50 0.70
C LYS A 239 -0.42 9.55 -0.42
N VAL A 240 0.84 9.11 -0.46
CA VAL A 240 1.32 8.11 -1.42
C VAL A 240 0.51 6.81 -1.31
N LEU A 241 0.23 6.34 -0.08
CA LEU A 241 -0.59 5.15 0.13
C LEU A 241 -2.08 5.39 -0.20
N LEU A 242 -2.61 6.58 0.05
CA LEU A 242 -3.97 6.97 -0.35
C LEU A 242 -4.13 7.03 -1.88
N ASP A 243 -3.13 7.54 -2.60
CA ASP A 243 -3.10 7.53 -4.06
C ASP A 243 -3.07 6.09 -4.58
N ALA A 244 -2.30 5.22 -3.93
CA ALA A 244 -2.19 3.80 -4.28
C ALA A 244 -3.43 2.94 -3.91
N GLY A 245 -4.35 3.45 -3.08
CA GLY A 245 -5.60 2.77 -2.75
C GLY A 245 -6.59 2.79 -3.92
N VAL A 246 -7.09 1.62 -4.31
CA VAL A 246 -8.05 1.48 -5.43
C VAL A 246 -9.40 2.09 -5.09
N TYR A 247 -9.94 1.74 -3.93
CA TYR A 247 -11.10 2.39 -3.33
C TYR A 247 -10.62 3.50 -2.39
N LYS A 248 -10.97 4.74 -2.72
CA LYS A 248 -10.64 5.91 -1.90
C LYS A 248 -11.41 5.88 -0.57
N ARG A 249 -10.83 6.47 0.47
CA ARG A 249 -11.44 6.57 1.80
C ARG A 249 -12.51 7.69 1.87
N THR A 250 -13.40 7.71 0.89
CA THR A 250 -14.60 8.56 0.85
C THR A 250 -15.85 7.68 0.96
N LYS A 251 -17.03 8.29 1.08
CA LYS A 251 -18.29 7.55 1.10
C LYS A 251 -18.50 6.77 -0.20
N GLU A 252 -18.22 7.40 -1.34
CA GLU A 252 -18.39 6.82 -2.68
C GLU A 252 -17.40 5.67 -2.91
N GLY A 253 -16.15 5.84 -2.48
CA GLY A 253 -15.15 4.77 -2.54
C GLY A 253 -15.52 3.59 -1.64
N ARG A 254 -16.14 3.86 -0.48
CA ARG A 254 -16.64 2.81 0.40
C ARG A 254 -17.81 2.03 -0.21
N GLU A 255 -18.80 2.72 -0.75
CA GLU A 255 -19.92 2.09 -1.45
C GLU A 255 -19.43 1.26 -2.66
N ALA A 256 -18.39 1.72 -3.35
CA ALA A 256 -17.75 0.96 -4.43
C ALA A 256 -17.05 -0.31 -3.94
N PHE A 257 -16.33 -0.24 -2.82
CA PHE A 257 -15.71 -1.43 -2.23
C PHE A 257 -16.76 -2.45 -1.81
N GLU A 258 -17.88 -2.00 -1.25
CA GLU A 258 -19.00 -2.86 -0.85
C GLU A 258 -19.68 -3.53 -2.04
N ARG A 259 -19.76 -2.88 -3.22
CA ARG A 259 -20.22 -3.54 -4.45
C ARG A 259 -19.32 -4.70 -4.86
N PHE A 260 -18.00 -4.53 -4.78
CA PHE A 260 -17.07 -5.63 -5.04
C PHE A 260 -17.24 -6.75 -4.04
N ILE A 261 -17.33 -6.44 -2.74
CA ILE A 261 -17.54 -7.47 -1.70
C ILE A 261 -18.86 -8.21 -1.92
N ALA A 262 -19.92 -7.54 -2.35
CA ALA A 262 -21.20 -8.16 -2.67
C ALA A 262 -21.15 -9.07 -3.92
N SER A 263 -20.11 -8.97 -4.74
CA SER A 263 -19.87 -9.87 -5.88
C SER A 263 -19.11 -11.15 -5.51
N LEU A 264 -18.61 -11.24 -4.27
CA LEU A 264 -17.91 -12.40 -3.72
C LEU A 264 -18.86 -13.50 -3.26
#